data_AF-A0A7K2L0P2-F1
#
_entry.id   AF-A0A7K2L0P2-F1
#
_cell.length_a   1.000
_cell.length_b   1.000
_cell.length_c   1.000
_cell.angle_alpha   90.00
_cell.angle_beta   90.00
_cell.angle_gamma   90.00
#
_symmetry.space_group_name_H-M   'P 1'
#
loop_
_entity.id
_entity.type
_entity.pdbx_description
1 polymer ?
#
loop_
_entity_poly.entity_id
_entity_poly.type
_entity_poly.pdbx_seq_one_letter_code
_entity_poly.pdbx_strand_id
1 'polypeptide(L)'
;TAFWEFVAERSRPNNDVFTIEDEAMGEGIQVHFYADSIARITTLRKGRGGTEPEYGVEYRLVDGMSEYRTLVNAFARGGYASLDRHGPWIKDVEEFERARRRRRDSR
;
A
#
# COMPACT_ATOMS: atom_id res chain seq x y z
N THR A 1 6.04 6.31 -15.67
CA THR A 1 5.57 7.64 -16.08
C THR A 1 4.06 7.66 -16.21
N ALA A 2 3.45 6.84 -17.08
CA ALA A 2 1.98 6.79 -17.25
C ALA A 2 1.14 6.61 -15.97
N PHE A 3 1.51 5.69 -15.06
CA PHE A 3 0.77 5.53 -13.79
C PHE A 3 0.73 6.80 -12.94
N TRP A 4 1.85 7.53 -12.87
CA TRP A 4 1.93 8.74 -12.06
C TRP A 4 1.21 9.93 -12.69
N GLU A 5 1.14 9.98 -14.01
CA GLU A 5 0.32 10.94 -14.75
C GLU A 5 -1.17 10.67 -14.48
N PHE A 6 -1.59 9.41 -14.57
CA PHE A 6 -2.96 9.00 -14.22
C PHE A 6 -3.32 9.34 -12.78
N VAL A 7 -2.42 9.04 -11.82
CA VAL A 7 -2.60 9.41 -10.42
C VAL A 7 -2.75 10.93 -10.28
N ALA A 8 -1.87 11.72 -10.89
CA ALA A 8 -1.91 13.18 -10.80
C ALA A 8 -3.22 13.77 -11.38
N GLU A 9 -3.74 13.21 -12.48
CA GLU A 9 -5.01 13.64 -13.08
C GLU A 9 -6.23 13.28 -12.23
N ARG A 10 -6.19 12.12 -11.57
CA ARG A 10 -7.33 11.60 -10.81
C ARG A 10 -7.30 11.99 -9.34
N SER A 11 -6.17 12.46 -8.83
CA SER A 11 -6.02 12.76 -7.43
C SER A 11 -6.84 13.97 -6.98
N ARG A 12 -7.58 13.80 -5.88
CA ARG A 12 -8.38 14.81 -5.19
C ARG A 12 -7.89 14.96 -3.75
N PRO A 13 -8.03 16.16 -3.14
CA PRO A 13 -7.51 16.45 -1.81
C PRO A 13 -7.96 15.50 -0.68
N ASN A 14 -9.06 14.74 -0.85
CA ASN A 14 -9.73 14.10 0.28
C ASN A 14 -9.94 12.59 0.19
N ASN A 15 -9.64 11.89 -0.92
CA ASN A 15 -10.04 10.46 -0.95
C ASN A 15 -9.46 9.55 -2.04
N ASP A 16 -8.18 9.63 -2.38
CA ASP A 16 -7.66 8.68 -3.37
C ASP A 16 -6.86 7.56 -2.70
N VAL A 17 -7.45 6.38 -2.83
CA VAL A 17 -6.77 5.10 -2.72
C VAL A 17 -6.59 4.56 -4.12
N PHE A 18 -5.34 4.24 -4.49
CA PHE A 18 -5.06 3.53 -5.74
C PHE A 18 -4.55 2.14 -5.39
N THR A 19 -5.14 1.14 -6.03
CA THR A 19 -4.71 -0.25 -5.88
C THR A 19 -3.98 -0.71 -7.13
N ILE A 20 -2.87 -1.41 -6.94
CA ILE A 20 -2.15 -2.13 -8.00
C ILE A 20 -2.10 -3.58 -7.57
N GLU A 21 -2.63 -4.48 -8.38
CA GLU A 21 -2.75 -5.90 -8.07
C GLU A 21 -2.01 -6.74 -9.11
N ASP A 22 -1.33 -7.78 -8.63
CA ASP A 22 -0.94 -8.95 -9.40
C ASP A 22 -1.86 -10.10 -8.96
N GLU A 23 -3.00 -10.22 -9.64
CA GLU A 23 -4.01 -11.23 -9.33
C GLU A 23 -3.48 -12.67 -9.45
N ALA A 24 -2.53 -12.89 -10.36
CA ALA A 24 -1.94 -14.21 -10.58
C ALA A 24 -1.13 -14.65 -9.36
N MET A 25 -0.34 -13.73 -8.82
CA MET A 25 0.45 -13.93 -7.61
C MET A 25 -0.38 -13.76 -6.32
N GLY A 26 -1.57 -13.16 -6.40
CA GLY A 26 -2.41 -12.85 -5.25
C GLY A 26 -1.80 -11.75 -4.37
N GLU A 27 -1.07 -10.83 -4.99
CA GLU A 27 -0.34 -9.75 -4.34
C GLU A 27 -0.89 -8.39 -4.76
N GLY A 28 -0.79 -7.39 -3.90
CA GLY A 28 -1.16 -6.03 -4.28
C GLY A 28 -0.57 -4.97 -3.37
N ILE A 29 -0.63 -3.73 -3.81
CA ILE A 29 -0.36 -2.56 -2.99
C ILE A 29 -1.51 -1.56 -3.08
N GLN A 30 -1.80 -0.91 -1.96
CA GLN A 30 -2.74 0.21 -1.88
C GLN A 30 -2.00 1.48 -1.48
N VAL A 31 -2.08 2.51 -2.32
CA VAL A 31 -1.46 3.82 -2.11
C VAL A 31 -2.51 4.75 -1.49
N HIS A 32 -2.29 5.19 -0.25
CA HIS A 32 -3.24 6.02 0.52
C HIS A 32 -2.74 7.46 0.66
N PHE A 33 -3.06 8.34 -0.29
CA PHE A 33 -2.59 9.73 -0.22
C PHE A 33 -3.19 10.50 0.96
N TYR A 34 -4.44 10.24 1.31
CA TYR A 34 -5.11 10.86 2.47
C TYR A 34 -4.47 10.50 3.83
N ALA A 35 -3.62 9.47 3.85
CA ALA A 35 -3.03 8.91 5.05
C ALA A 35 -1.50 9.00 5.08
N ASP A 36 -0.86 9.51 4.02
CA ASP A 36 0.58 9.40 3.82
C ASP A 36 1.08 7.98 4.12
N SER A 37 0.35 6.99 3.61
CA SER A 37 0.67 5.58 3.84
C SER A 37 0.47 4.73 2.60
N ILE A 38 0.98 3.50 2.68
CA ILE A 38 0.82 2.45 1.69
C ILE A 38 0.60 1.13 2.42
N ALA A 39 -0.26 0.28 1.87
CA ALA A 39 -0.43 -1.09 2.31
C ALA A 39 0.13 -2.05 1.25
N ARG A 40 0.75 -3.15 1.70
CA ARG A 40 0.98 -4.33 0.86
C ARG A 40 0.03 -5.43 1.31
N ILE A 41 -0.53 -6.14 0.35
CA ILE A 41 -1.61 -7.11 0.53
C ILE A 41 -1.17 -8.43 -0.08
N THR A 42 -1.38 -9.52 0.64
CA THR A 42 -1.15 -10.88 0.15
C THR A 42 -2.37 -11.73 0.42
N THR A 43 -2.80 -12.51 -0.58
CA THR A 43 -3.81 -13.54 -0.39
C THR A 43 -3.21 -14.72 0.36
N LEU A 44 -3.59 -14.89 1.63
CA LEU A 44 -3.15 -16.02 2.46
C LEU A 44 -3.91 -17.29 2.10
N ARG A 45 -5.21 -17.15 1.80
CA ARG A 45 -6.08 -18.27 1.40
C ARG A 45 -7.08 -17.80 0.35
N LYS A 46 -7.09 -18.47 -0.80
CA LYS A 46 -8.11 -18.23 -1.82
C LYS A 46 -9.48 -18.72 -1.32
N GLY A 47 -10.51 -17.91 -1.49
CA GLY A 47 -11.89 -18.33 -1.24
C GLY A 47 -12.27 -19.53 -2.10
N ARG A 48 -12.94 -20.53 -1.53
CA ARG A 48 -13.51 -21.68 -2.26
C ARG A 48 -14.92 -21.97 -1.75
N GLY A 49 -15.84 -22.26 -2.66
CA GLY A 49 -17.20 -22.70 -2.31
C GLY A 49 -18.00 -21.70 -1.48
N GLY A 50 -17.89 -20.40 -1.76
CA GLY A 50 -18.60 -19.34 -1.04
C GLY A 50 -17.90 -18.83 0.23
N THR A 51 -16.72 -19.33 0.56
CA THR A 51 -15.89 -18.77 1.63
C THR A 51 -15.15 -17.53 1.15
N GLU A 52 -15.09 -16.51 2.00
CA GLU A 52 -14.31 -15.31 1.69
C GLU A 52 -12.80 -15.63 1.65
N PRO A 53 -12.06 -15.00 0.72
CA PRO A 53 -10.60 -15.04 0.72
C PRO A 53 -10.05 -14.38 1.97
N GLU A 54 -8.91 -14.89 2.43
CA GLU A 54 -8.19 -14.37 3.58
C GLU A 54 -6.97 -13.58 3.09
N TYR A 55 -6.82 -12.36 3.58
CA TYR A 55 -5.76 -11.45 3.19
C TYR A 55 -4.90 -11.07 4.39
N GLY A 56 -3.58 -11.05 4.17
CA GLY A 56 -2.63 -10.37 5.04
C GLY A 56 -2.44 -8.95 4.53
N VAL A 57 -2.47 -7.98 5.44
CA VAL A 57 -2.23 -6.57 5.13
C VAL A 57 -1.13 -6.05 6.03
N GLU A 58 -0.13 -5.40 5.44
CA GLU A 58 0.93 -4.71 6.18
C GLU A 58 1.05 -3.28 5.70
N TYR A 59 1.23 -2.35 6.63
CA TYR A 59 1.20 -0.91 6.38
C TYR A 59 2.58 -0.28 6.55
N ARG A 60 2.85 0.77 5.79
CA ARG A 60 4.01 1.64 5.97
C ARG A 60 3.58 3.10 5.83
N LEU A 61 4.10 3.96 6.71
CA LEU A 61 4.02 5.41 6.55
C LEU A 61 5.03 5.88 5.50
N VAL A 62 4.65 6.88 4.71
CA VAL A 62 5.39 7.35 3.55
C VAL A 62 5.70 8.85 3.71
N ASP A 63 6.91 9.27 3.35
CA ASP A 63 7.31 10.68 3.29
C ASP A 63 7.30 11.23 1.86
N GLY A 64 6.13 11.68 1.44
CA GLY A 64 5.93 12.36 0.17
C GLY A 64 6.09 11.47 -1.06
N MET A 65 6.04 12.10 -2.23
CA MET A 65 5.88 11.39 -3.51
C MET A 65 7.10 10.56 -3.94
N SER A 66 8.30 10.88 -3.47
CA SER A 66 9.52 10.14 -3.85
C SER A 66 9.50 8.71 -3.31
N GLU A 67 9.05 8.53 -2.07
CA GLU A 67 8.93 7.22 -1.47
C GLU A 67 7.82 6.38 -2.12
N TYR A 68 6.66 6.98 -2.41
CA TYR A 68 5.60 6.32 -3.19
C TYR A 68 6.12 5.81 -4.54
N ARG A 69 6.84 6.64 -5.28
CA ARG A 69 7.47 6.28 -6.55
C ARG A 69 8.43 5.10 -6.41
N THR A 70 9.21 5.09 -5.34
CA THR A 70 10.16 4.02 -5.05
C THR A 70 9.44 2.69 -4.79
N LEU A 71 8.41 2.70 -3.94
CA LEU A 71 7.67 1.50 -3.54
C LEU A 71 6.86 0.89 -4.69
N VAL A 72 6.13 1.72 -5.45
CA VAL A 72 5.40 1.24 -6.64
C VAL A 72 6.36 0.68 -7.68
N ASN A 73 7.51 1.33 -7.92
CA ASN A 73 8.51 0.82 -8.86
C ASN A 73 9.15 -0.50 -8.39
N ALA A 74 9.36 -0.67 -7.08
CA ALA A 74 9.83 -1.92 -6.52
C ALA A 74 8.80 -3.03 -6.79
N PHE A 75 7.55 -2.82 -6.37
CA PHE A 75 6.46 -3.77 -6.57
C PHE A 75 6.27 -4.14 -8.05
N ALA A 76 6.20 -3.15 -8.94
CA ALA A 76 6.01 -3.39 -10.37
C ALA A 76 7.15 -4.19 -11.03
N ARG A 77 8.35 -4.20 -10.45
CA ARG A 77 9.52 -4.91 -11.00
C ARG A 77 9.76 -6.28 -10.37
N GLY A 78 9.34 -6.49 -9.13
CA GLY A 78 9.71 -7.69 -8.36
C GLY A 78 8.66 -8.15 -7.35
N GLY A 79 7.42 -7.70 -7.49
CA GLY A 79 6.29 -8.10 -6.65
C GLY A 79 6.49 -7.78 -5.18
N TYR A 80 5.79 -8.52 -4.32
CA TYR A 80 5.78 -8.35 -2.89
C TYR A 80 7.16 -8.48 -2.25
N ALA A 81 7.95 -9.47 -2.67
CA ALA A 81 9.28 -9.75 -2.12
C ALA A 81 10.24 -8.55 -2.28
N SER A 82 10.09 -7.78 -3.35
CA SER A 82 10.91 -6.58 -3.57
C SER A 82 10.69 -5.47 -2.54
N LEU A 83 9.58 -5.51 -1.80
CA LEU A 83 9.19 -4.52 -0.79
C LEU A 83 9.84 -4.77 0.58
N ASP A 84 10.39 -5.94 0.85
CA ASP A 84 10.94 -6.29 2.17
C ASP A 84 12.09 -5.36 2.59
N ARG A 85 12.96 -4.99 1.62
CA ARG A 85 14.05 -4.02 1.85
C ARG A 85 13.56 -2.58 2.08
N HIS A 86 12.26 -2.34 1.86
CA HIS A 86 11.60 -1.07 2.11
C HIS A 86 10.68 -1.17 3.34
N GLY A 87 11.11 -1.90 4.38
CA GLY A 87 10.51 -1.83 5.71
C GLY A 87 10.89 -0.55 6.49
N PRO A 88 10.38 -0.39 7.73
CA PRO A 88 9.55 -1.36 8.44
C PRO A 88 8.10 -1.38 7.94
N TRP A 89 7.49 -2.57 8.02
CA TRP A 89 6.07 -2.82 7.72
C TRP A 89 5.34 -3.18 9.02
N ILE A 90 4.16 -2.59 9.22
CA ILE A 90 3.35 -2.72 10.43
C ILE A 90 2.14 -3.61 10.11
N LYS A 91 2.05 -4.76 10.78
CA LYS A 91 0.90 -5.69 10.64
C LYS A 91 -0.31 -5.25 11.45
N ASP A 92 -0.06 -4.73 12.65
CA ASP A 92 -1.12 -4.34 13.58
C ASP A 92 -1.73 -2.98 13.18
N VAL A 93 -3.02 -2.98 12.87
CA VAL A 93 -3.74 -1.78 12.41
C VAL A 93 -3.79 -0.70 13.49
N GLU A 94 -3.90 -1.08 14.76
CA GLU A 94 -3.95 -0.10 15.85
C GLU A 94 -2.59 0.56 16.06
N GLU A 95 -1.50 -0.21 15.96
CA GLU A 95 -0.14 0.30 15.97
C GLU A 95 0.11 1.26 14.81
N PHE A 96 -0.32 0.88 13.61
CA PHE A 96 -0.22 1.72 12.43
C PHE A 96 -0.95 3.06 12.64
N GLU A 97 -2.21 3.02 13.10
CA GLU A 97 -2.99 4.23 13.35
C GLU A 97 -2.40 5.09 14.48
N ARG A 98 -1.83 4.46 15.53
CA ARG A 98 -1.07 5.20 16.56
C ARG A 98 0.17 5.89 15.98
N ALA A 99 0.91 5.23 15.10
CA ALA A 99 2.10 5.81 14.46
C ALA A 99 1.70 6.96 13.52
N ARG A 100 0.62 6.78 12.75
CA ARG A 100 0.06 7.80 11.85
C ARG A 100 -0.34 9.07 12.60
N ARG A 101 -1.05 8.93 13.74
CA ARG A 101 -1.43 10.06 14.59
C ARG A 101 -0.20 10.82 15.10
N ARG A 102 0.78 10.10 15.68
CA ARG A 102 2.03 10.71 16.15
C ARG A 102 2.76 11.53 15.07
N ARG A 103 2.78 11.03 13.82
CA ARG A 103 3.39 11.75 12.68
C ARG A 103 2.62 13.02 12.32
N ARG A 104 1.28 12.98 12.34
CA ARG A 104 0.43 14.14 12.10
C ARG A 104 0.66 15.24 13.13
N ASP A 105 0.78 14.87 14.40
CA ASP A 105 0.98 15.82 15.49
C ASP A 105 2.39 16.45 15.49
N SER A 106 3.34 15.85 14.75
CA SER A 106 4.72 16.32 14.64
C SER A 106 4.99 17.19 13.41
N ARG A 107 3.98 17.45 12.57
CA ARG A 107 4.05 18.26 11.35
C ARG A 107 3.23 19.54 11.52
#